data_AF-A0AAJ5EEV7-F1
#
_entry.id   AF-A0AAJ5EEV7-F1
#
_cell.length_a   1.000
_cell.length_b   1.000
_cell.length_c   1.000
_cell.angle_alpha   90.00
_cell.angle_beta   90.00
_cell.angle_gamma   90.00
#
_symmetry.space_group_name_H-M   'P 1'
#
loop_
_entity.id
_entity.type
_entity.pdbx_description
1 polymer ?
#
loop_
_entity_poly.entity_id
_entity_poly.type
_entity_poly.pdbx_seq_one_letter_code
_entity_poly.pdbx_strand_id
1 'polypeptide(L)'
;MNALTTWLERYILPVAGKIGNQKHLVALRDAFIGTMPVTMAGSMAVLINAIIRDLPTQFIDGYDANTIPVFKEIIGINGYVWNGTLAIAGLMFAFSLGYNIA
;
A
#
# COMPACT_ATOMS: atom_id res chain seq x y z
N MET A 1 -14.01 36.77 -0.64
CA MET A 1 -13.52 35.37 -0.58
C MET A 1 -12.45 35.16 0.50
N ASN A 2 -12.44 35.95 1.58
CA ASN A 2 -11.38 35.88 2.60
C ASN A 2 -11.88 35.41 3.97
N ALA A 3 -13.17 35.57 4.29
CA ALA A 3 -13.70 35.24 5.61
C ALA A 3 -13.59 33.74 5.96
N LEU A 4 -13.81 32.86 4.97
CA LEU A 4 -13.72 31.41 5.13
C LEU A 4 -12.26 30.96 5.36
N THR A 5 -11.32 31.50 4.59
CA THR A 5 -9.88 31.24 4.74
C THR A 5 -9.37 31.76 6.09
N THR A 6 -9.73 32.98 6.48
CA THR A 6 -9.34 33.56 7.78
C THR A 6 -9.95 32.78 8.95
N TRP A 7 -11.17 32.25 8.80
CA TRP A 7 -11.79 31.39 9.80
C TRP A 7 -11.05 30.04 9.93
N LEU A 8 -10.69 29.41 8.81
CA LEU A 8 -9.89 28.18 8.79
C LEU A 8 -8.51 28.39 9.42
N GLU A 9 -7.85 29.49 9.11
CA GLU A 9 -6.54 29.85 9.67
C GLU A 9 -6.60 30.05 11.18
N ARG A 10 -7.69 30.65 11.68
CA ARG A 10 -7.83 30.97 13.10
C ARG A 10 -8.23 29.77 13.95
N TYR A 11 -9.03 28.85 13.42
CA TYR A 11 -9.61 27.76 14.21
C TYR A 11 -9.09 26.37 13.85
N ILE A 12 -8.87 26.07 12.55
CA ILE A 12 -8.50 24.73 12.10
C ILE A 12 -6.99 24.55 12.03
N LEU A 13 -6.25 25.49 11.44
CA LEU A 13 -4.79 25.40 11.33
C LEU A 13 -4.06 25.19 12.67
N PRO A 14 -4.38 25.89 13.78
CA PRO A 14 -3.67 25.66 15.04
C PRO A 14 -3.95 24.28 15.63
N VAL A 15 -5.14 23.72 15.41
CA VAL A 15 -5.49 22.37 15.87
C VAL A 15 -4.82 21.32 14.99
N ALA A 16 -4.85 21.49 13.67
CA ALA A 16 -4.19 20.61 12.71
C ALA A 16 -2.67 20.58 12.95
N GLY A 17 -2.05 21.73 13.22
CA GLY A 17 -0.62 21.80 13.56
C GLY A 17 -0.29 21.07 14.86
N LYS A 18 -1.14 21.16 15.89
CA LYS A 18 -0.95 20.41 17.14
C LYS A 18 -1.08 18.89 16.95
N ILE A 19 -2.03 18.44 16.13
CA ILE A 19 -2.22 17.02 15.82
C ILE A 19 -1.05 16.50 14.97
N GLY A 20 -0.69 17.22 13.91
CA GLY A 20 0.40 16.84 13.01
C GLY A 20 1.77 16.79 13.67
N ASN A 21 1.99 17.57 14.73
CA ASN A 21 3.25 17.59 15.48
C ASN A 21 3.30 16.61 16.67
N GLN A 22 2.28 15.77 16.89
CA GLN A 22 2.36 14.74 17.92
C GLN A 22 3.42 13.70 17.55
N LYS A 23 4.40 13.48 18.44
CA LYS A 23 5.53 12.57 18.19
C LYS A 23 5.09 11.16 17.72
N HIS A 24 3.99 10.64 18.25
CA HIS A 24 3.48 9.32 17.86
C HIS A 24 2.84 9.33 16.46
N LEU A 25 2.16 10.41 16.08
CA LEU A 25 1.55 10.55 14.75
C LEU A 25 2.61 10.83 13.67
N VAL A 26 3.66 11.59 14.03
CA VAL A 26 4.84 11.79 13.19
C VAL A 26 5.54 10.44 12.95
N ALA A 27 5.83 9.69 14.02
CA ALA A 27 6.43 8.37 13.90
C ALA A 27 5.57 7.38 13.09
N LEU A 28 4.24 7.43 13.25
CA LEU A 28 3.30 6.62 12.47
C LEU A 28 3.36 6.97 10.98
N ARG A 29 3.35 8.26 10.64
CA ARG A 29 3.48 8.74 9.25
C ARG A 29 4.79 8.25 8.64
N ASP A 30 5.89 8.43 9.36
CA ASP A 30 7.22 8.09 8.87
C ASP A 30 7.39 6.56 8.75
N ALA A 31 6.75 5.78 9.63
CA ALA A 31 6.66 4.33 9.51
C ALA A 31 5.85 3.88 8.28
N PHE A 32 4.73 4.53 7.99
CA PHE A 32 3.98 4.24 6.77
C PHE A 32 4.79 4.53 5.52
N ILE A 33 5.55 5.64 5.50
CA ILE A 33 6.48 5.96 4.40
C ILE A 33 7.52 4.85 4.23
N GLY A 34 8.08 4.33 5.33
CA GLY A 34 9.01 3.20 5.30
C GLY A 34 8.43 1.92 4.69
N THR A 35 7.11 1.70 4.80
CA THR A 35 6.44 0.53 4.20
C THR A 35 6.01 0.70 2.74
N MET A 36 6.01 1.94 2.20
CA MET A 36 5.54 2.20 0.84
C MET A 36 6.28 1.40 -0.25
N PRO A 37 7.62 1.25 -0.22
CA PRO A 37 8.31 0.50 -1.28
C PRO A 37 7.89 -0.98 -1.33
N VAL A 38 7.68 -1.59 -0.17
CA VAL A 38 7.28 -3.00 -0.05
C VAL A 38 5.85 -3.20 -0.53
N THR A 39 4.93 -2.32 -0.12
CA THR A 39 3.52 -2.39 -0.55
C THR A 39 3.38 -2.09 -2.05
N MET A 40 4.19 -1.18 -2.60
CA MET A 40 4.25 -0.92 -4.04
C MET A 40 4.81 -2.12 -4.82
N ALA A 41 5.83 -2.81 -4.33
CA ALA A 41 6.34 -4.01 -4.97
C ALA A 41 5.29 -5.14 -4.98
N GLY A 42 4.59 -5.34 -3.86
CA GLY A 42 3.52 -6.32 -3.76
C GLY A 42 2.31 -6.00 -4.65
N SER A 43 1.92 -4.73 -4.73
CA SER A 43 0.79 -4.32 -5.58
C SER A 43 1.06 -4.51 -7.07
N MET A 44 2.31 -4.33 -7.52
CA MET A 44 2.70 -4.64 -8.90
C MET A 44 2.54 -6.13 -9.24
N ALA A 45 2.94 -7.03 -8.34
CA ALA A 45 2.76 -8.47 -8.54
C ALA A 45 1.26 -8.86 -8.60
N VAL A 46 0.45 -8.24 -7.75
CA VAL A 46 -1.01 -8.43 -7.77
C VAL A 46 -1.62 -7.90 -9.07
N LEU A 47 -1.19 -6.73 -9.54
CA LEU A 47 -1.67 -6.14 -10.80
C LEU A 47 -1.40 -7.07 -11.99
N ILE A 48 -0.18 -7.63 -12.08
CA ILE A 48 0.19 -8.55 -13.16
C ILE A 48 -0.71 -9.80 -13.10
N ASN A 49 -0.94 -10.37 -11.91
CA ASN A 49 -1.87 -11.48 -11.74
C ASN A 49 -3.30 -11.10 -12.12
N ALA A 50 -3.74 -9.89 -11.79
CA ALA A 50 -5.07 -9.42 -12.14
C ALA A 50 -5.26 -9.33 -13.66
N ILE A 51 -4.25 -8.88 -14.41
CA ILE A 51 -4.32 -8.77 -15.88
C ILE A 51 -4.26 -10.13 -16.57
N ILE A 52 -3.43 -11.05 -16.07
CA ILE A 52 -3.18 -12.34 -16.73
C ILE A 52 -4.21 -13.39 -16.33
N ARG A 53 -4.62 -13.42 -15.06
CA ARG A 53 -5.51 -14.45 -14.52
C ARG A 53 -6.93 -13.94 -14.33
N ASP A 54 -7.10 -12.86 -13.58
CA ASP A 54 -8.43 -12.50 -13.09
C ASP A 54 -9.29 -11.80 -14.16
N LEU A 55 -8.71 -10.86 -14.91
CA LEU A 55 -9.40 -10.14 -15.98
C LEU A 55 -9.88 -11.05 -17.12
N PRO A 56 -9.04 -11.93 -17.73
CA PRO A 56 -9.49 -12.69 -18.88
C PRO A 56 -10.52 -13.76 -18.51
N THR A 57 -10.50 -14.31 -17.29
CA THR A 57 -11.55 -15.22 -16.79
C THR A 57 -12.94 -14.57 -16.73
N GLN A 58 -13.00 -13.23 -16.60
CA GLN A 58 -14.28 -12.50 -16.56
C GLN A 58 -14.85 -12.20 -17.93
N PHE A 59 -14.02 -12.22 -18.98
CA PHE A 59 -14.43 -11.86 -20.35
C PHE A 59 -14.43 -13.04 -21.32
N ILE A 60 -13.70 -14.12 -21.03
CA ILE A 60 -13.54 -15.29 -21.89
C ILE A 60 -13.99 -16.53 -21.12
N ASP A 61 -15.11 -17.10 -21.53
CA ASP A 61 -15.68 -18.29 -20.89
C ASP A 61 -14.78 -19.50 -21.15
N GLY A 62 -14.35 -20.18 -20.08
CA GLY A 62 -13.41 -21.31 -20.14
C GLY A 62 -11.92 -20.94 -20.22
N TYR A 63 -11.55 -19.65 -20.08
CA TYR A 63 -10.15 -19.26 -19.97
C TYR A 63 -9.56 -19.71 -18.62
N ASP A 64 -8.47 -20.48 -18.67
CA ASP A 64 -7.67 -20.82 -17.50
C ASP A 64 -6.21 -20.47 -17.74
N ALA A 65 -5.71 -19.44 -17.06
CA ALA A 65 -4.33 -19.01 -17.14
C ALA A 65 -3.33 -20.13 -16.77
N ASN A 66 -3.75 -21.15 -16.00
CA ASN A 66 -2.89 -22.26 -15.62
C ASN A 66 -2.63 -23.25 -16.76
N THR A 67 -3.42 -23.19 -17.85
CA THR A 67 -3.22 -24.04 -19.03
C THR A 67 -2.07 -23.56 -19.92
N ILE A 68 -1.67 -22.29 -19.79
CA ILE A 68 -0.56 -21.69 -20.54
C ILE A 68 0.70 -21.77 -19.66
N PRO A 69 1.75 -22.54 -20.06
CA PRO A 69 2.92 -22.78 -19.22
C PRO A 69 3.61 -21.50 -18.74
N VAL A 70 3.69 -20.49 -19.60
CA VAL A 70 4.32 -19.20 -19.28
C VAL A 70 3.54 -18.43 -18.21
N PHE A 71 2.20 -18.42 -18.28
CA PHE A 71 1.37 -17.71 -17.30
C PHE A 71 1.36 -18.40 -15.95
N LYS A 72 1.42 -19.74 -15.92
CA LYS A 72 1.57 -20.50 -14.69
C LYS A 72 2.85 -20.12 -13.93
N GLU A 73 3.98 -20.01 -14.61
CA GLU A 73 5.25 -19.59 -13.99
C GLU A 73 5.19 -18.14 -13.47
N ILE A 74 4.61 -17.22 -14.24
CA ILE A 74 4.44 -15.81 -13.82
C ILE A 74 3.55 -15.72 -12.57
N ILE A 75 2.43 -16.46 -12.53
CA ILE A 75 1.53 -16.50 -11.37
C ILE A 75 2.25 -17.05 -10.14
N GLY A 76 3.08 -18.08 -10.32
CA GLY A 76 3.91 -18.65 -9.25
C GLY A 76 4.90 -17.64 -8.67
N ILE A 77 5.66 -16.94 -9.54
CA ILE A 77 6.59 -15.88 -9.12
C ILE A 77 5.87 -14.76 -8.39
N ASN A 78 4.74 -14.29 -8.92
CA ASN A 78 3.94 -13.25 -8.27
C ASN A 78 3.41 -13.70 -6.91
N GLY A 79 3.11 -15.00 -6.73
CA GLY A 79 2.75 -15.58 -5.44
C GLY A 79 3.87 -15.48 -4.41
N TYR A 80 5.13 -15.73 -4.80
CA TYR A 80 6.28 -15.54 -3.91
C TYR A 80 6.49 -14.07 -3.55
N VAL A 81 6.35 -13.15 -4.52
CA VAL A 81 6.47 -11.71 -4.27
C VAL A 81 5.37 -11.24 -3.31
N TRP A 82 4.14 -11.70 -3.49
CA TRP A 82 3.03 -11.37 -2.59
C TRP A 82 3.29 -11.84 -1.15
N ASN A 83 3.76 -13.08 -0.97
CA ASN A 83 4.12 -13.62 0.33
C ASN A 83 5.26 -12.84 0.99
N GLY A 84 6.24 -12.39 0.21
CA GLY A 84 7.36 -11.60 0.70
C GLY A 84 7.07 -10.11 0.94
N THR A 85 5.89 -9.62 0.57
CA THR A 85 5.55 -8.19 0.66
C THR A 85 4.26 -7.95 1.43
N LEU A 86 3.11 -8.21 0.79
CA LEU A 86 1.79 -7.92 1.33
C LEU A 86 1.42 -8.83 2.50
N ALA A 87 1.79 -10.11 2.46
CA ALA A 87 1.50 -11.05 3.55
C ALA A 87 2.24 -10.69 4.85
N ILE A 88 3.42 -10.07 4.74
CA ILE A 88 4.25 -9.66 5.88
C ILE A 88 4.22 -8.13 6.13
N ALA A 89 3.32 -7.40 5.48
CA ALA A 89 3.29 -5.94 5.56
C ALA A 89 3.10 -5.42 6.99
N GLY A 90 2.31 -6.12 7.82
CA GLY A 90 2.13 -5.76 9.24
C GLY A 90 3.41 -5.91 10.07
N LEU A 91 4.22 -6.93 9.78
CA LEU A 91 5.53 -7.13 10.41
C LEU A 91 6.51 -6.04 10.00
N MET A 92 6.58 -5.72 8.70
CA MET A 92 7.41 -4.64 8.19
C MET A 92 7.00 -3.28 8.78
N PHE A 93 5.70 -3.04 8.92
CA PHE A 93 5.19 -1.85 9.58
C PHE A 93 5.58 -1.79 11.06
N ALA A 94 5.48 -2.89 11.79
CA ALA A 94 5.87 -2.94 13.20
C ALA A 94 7.35 -2.60 13.40
N PHE A 95 8.24 -3.12 12.55
CA PHE A 95 9.66 -2.76 12.58
C PHE A 95 9.91 -1.28 12.22
N SER A 96 9.26 -0.79 11.16
CA SER A 96 9.39 0.61 10.75
C SER A 96 8.85 1.57 11.81
N LEU A 97 7.76 1.21 12.48
CA LEU A 97 7.19 1.98 13.59
C LEU A 97 8.12 1.96 14.80
N GLY A 98 8.70 0.81 15.15
CA GLY A 98 9.68 0.70 16.22
C GLY A 98 10.91 1.59 16.00
N TYR A 99 11.41 1.65 14.76
CA TYR A 99 12.55 2.50 14.40
C TYR A 99 12.24 4.00 14.44
N ASN A 100 11.03 4.41 14.02
CA ASN A 100 10.65 5.83 13.99
C ASN A 100 10.12 6.36 15.34
N ILE A 101 9.75 5.49 16.28
CA ILE A 101 9.36 5.87 17.65
C ILE A 101 10.58 5.99 18.58
N ALA A 102 11.61 5.17 18.37
CA ALA A 102 12.86 5.15 19.15
C ALA A 102 13.70 6.41 18.89
#